data_AF-A0A7S0FIA5-F1
#
_entry.id   AF-A0A7S0FIA5-F1
#
_cell.length_a   1.000
_cell.length_b   1.000
_cell.length_c   1.000
_cell.angle_alpha   90.00
_cell.angle_beta   90.00
_cell.angle_gamma   90.00
#
_symmetry.space_group_name_H-M   'P 1'
#
loop_
_entity.id
_entity.type
_entity.pdbx_description
1 polymer ?
#
loop_
_entity_poly.entity_id
_entity_poly.type
_entity_poly.pdbx_seq_one_letter_code
_entity_poly.pdbx_strand_id
1 'polypeptide(L)'
;VSQKYNDIFEELVRTASDALGKDTTLLSVVGGGVIGGGTESDDPTIPAMSLLCGVLPPSAGLEVFMFGPDEAPPPSSSKAWKAIGREQDTPSYVMFADGFAPIQSVLEGLDSSGKSGAVVAGGISCPTFGVESPTVAINGKGYPRGSAVGVGLSGSVGLQVVTAQGCRPVGPLFGVTEANGSMVEELENKPAMEILSTIVEGDYLTDEDKALVEANGLLCGFAARGESASSSVT
;
A
#
# COMPACT_ATOMS: atom_id res chain seq x y z
N VAL A 1 8.23 -5.39 -8.47
CA VAL A 1 8.39 -6.42 -9.54
C VAL A 1 7.00 -6.79 -10.03
N SER A 2 6.76 -6.91 -11.34
CA SER A 2 5.42 -7.25 -11.85
C SER A 2 5.03 -8.69 -11.46
N GLN A 3 3.73 -8.94 -11.31
CA GLN A 3 3.15 -10.27 -11.09
C GLN A 3 3.59 -11.35 -12.10
N LYS A 4 4.07 -10.98 -13.30
CA LYS A 4 4.59 -11.95 -14.27
C LYS A 4 5.85 -12.70 -13.81
N TYR A 5 6.58 -12.13 -12.85
CA TYR A 5 7.78 -12.74 -12.26
C TYR A 5 7.49 -13.48 -10.95
N ASN A 6 6.22 -13.67 -10.56
CA ASN A 6 5.88 -14.20 -9.23
C ASN A 6 6.50 -15.57 -8.95
N ASP A 7 6.54 -16.45 -9.95
CA ASP A 7 7.07 -17.82 -9.83
C ASP A 7 8.58 -17.85 -9.58
N ILE A 8 9.30 -16.83 -10.04
CA ILE A 8 10.76 -16.69 -9.87
C ILE A 8 11.12 -15.55 -8.93
N PHE A 9 10.15 -14.99 -8.20
CA PHE A 9 10.34 -13.76 -7.42
C PHE A 9 11.50 -13.89 -6.44
N GLU A 10 11.55 -15.00 -5.70
CA GLU A 10 12.61 -15.23 -4.71
C GLU A 10 14.00 -15.37 -5.35
N GLU A 11 14.11 -16.07 -6.49
CA GLU A 11 15.37 -16.16 -7.23
C GLU A 11 15.80 -14.79 -7.78
N LEU A 12 14.86 -14.01 -8.30
CA LEU A 12 15.11 -12.67 -8.83
C LEU A 12 15.64 -11.72 -7.75
N VAL A 13 14.97 -11.65 -6.59
CA VAL A 13 15.39 -10.77 -5.50
C VAL A 13 16.68 -11.25 -4.83
N ARG A 14 16.93 -12.56 -4.78
CA ARG A 14 18.21 -13.12 -4.33
C ARG A 14 19.35 -12.68 -5.25
N THR A 15 19.17 -12.84 -6.56
CA THR A 15 20.15 -12.42 -7.57
C THR A 15 20.43 -10.91 -7.49
N ALA A 16 19.38 -10.10 -7.30
CA ALA A 16 19.54 -8.66 -7.13
C ALA A 16 20.31 -8.31 -5.84
N SER A 17 19.98 -8.97 -4.72
CA SER A 17 20.67 -8.80 -3.44
C SER A 17 22.16 -9.14 -3.55
N ASP A 18 22.49 -10.28 -4.16
CA ASP A 18 23.87 -10.72 -4.39
C ASP A 18 24.66 -9.72 -5.26
N ALA A 19 24.02 -9.15 -6.29
CA ALA A 19 24.62 -8.16 -7.18
C ALA A 19 24.82 -6.79 -6.50
N LEU A 20 23.91 -6.36 -5.63
CA LEU A 20 23.99 -5.09 -4.90
C LEU A 20 24.95 -5.16 -3.70
N GLY A 21 25.23 -6.36 -3.21
CA GLY A 21 26.16 -6.61 -2.12
C GLY A 21 25.58 -6.35 -0.73
N LYS A 22 26.29 -6.87 0.28
CA LYS A 22 25.87 -6.91 1.69
C LYS A 22 25.67 -5.56 2.38
N ASP A 23 26.24 -4.49 1.82
CA ASP A 23 26.13 -3.14 2.38
C ASP A 23 24.84 -2.43 1.93
N THR A 24 24.03 -3.09 1.10
CA THR A 24 22.75 -2.61 0.60
C THR A 24 21.59 -3.31 1.31
N THR A 25 20.64 -2.53 1.82
CA THR A 25 19.34 -3.06 2.27
C THR A 25 18.36 -3.04 1.10
N LEU A 26 17.89 -4.21 0.67
CA LEU A 26 16.93 -4.38 -0.41
C LEU A 26 15.57 -4.80 0.13
N LEU A 27 14.56 -3.94 -0.02
CA LEU A 27 13.16 -4.28 0.12
C LEU A 27 12.57 -4.61 -1.26
N SER A 28 11.71 -5.61 -1.35
CA SER A 28 11.11 -6.00 -2.63
C SER A 28 9.66 -6.44 -2.45
N VAL A 29 8.85 -6.15 -3.47
CA VAL A 29 7.42 -6.47 -3.51
C VAL A 29 6.98 -6.88 -4.92
N VAL A 30 6.03 -7.79 -5.00
CA VAL A 30 5.28 -8.11 -6.23
C VAL A 30 4.09 -7.15 -6.36
N GLY A 31 4.03 -6.38 -7.44
CA GLY A 31 2.95 -5.45 -7.76
C GLY A 31 2.18 -5.86 -9.01
N GLY A 32 0.95 -5.35 -9.11
CA GLY A 32 0.07 -5.57 -10.27
C GLY A 32 0.49 -4.75 -11.50
N GLY A 33 1.18 -3.63 -11.25
CA GLY A 33 1.81 -2.76 -12.23
C GLY A 33 3.20 -2.31 -11.76
N VAL A 34 4.01 -1.79 -12.68
CA VAL A 34 5.37 -1.31 -12.38
C VAL A 34 5.62 0.02 -13.05
N ILE A 35 6.07 1.00 -12.26
CA ILE A 35 6.49 2.32 -12.73
C ILE A 35 7.99 2.48 -12.52
N GLY A 36 8.70 2.95 -13.53
CA GLY A 36 10.14 3.20 -13.48
C GLY A 36 10.63 3.97 -14.70
N GLY A 37 11.59 4.88 -14.51
CA GLY A 37 12.17 5.63 -15.63
C GLY A 37 11.16 6.49 -16.42
N GLY A 38 10.09 6.95 -15.78
CA GLY A 38 9.01 7.70 -16.43
C GLY A 38 8.07 6.86 -17.30
N THR A 39 8.17 5.54 -17.23
CA THR A 39 7.28 4.59 -17.92
C THR A 39 6.47 3.80 -16.91
N GLU A 40 5.19 3.60 -17.22
CA GLU A 40 4.26 2.76 -16.48
C GLU A 40 3.94 1.52 -17.31
N SER A 41 3.93 0.36 -16.65
CA SER A 41 3.60 -0.93 -17.25
C SER A 41 2.57 -1.62 -16.36
N ASP A 42 1.31 -1.52 -16.77
CA ASP A 42 0.16 -2.19 -16.12
C ASP A 42 -0.37 -3.38 -16.91
N ASP A 43 0.25 -3.71 -18.06
CA ASP A 43 -0.10 -4.91 -18.81
C ASP A 43 0.37 -6.17 -18.05
N PRO A 44 -0.55 -7.03 -17.58
CA PRO A 44 -0.21 -8.22 -16.81
C PRO A 44 0.56 -9.27 -17.62
N THR A 45 0.58 -9.13 -18.96
CA THR A 45 1.29 -10.05 -19.86
C THR A 45 2.76 -9.66 -20.06
N ILE A 46 3.12 -8.40 -19.80
CA ILE A 46 4.47 -7.87 -20.01
C ILE A 46 5.26 -7.97 -18.71
N PRO A 47 6.40 -8.69 -18.70
CA PRO A 47 7.25 -8.75 -17.53
C PRO A 47 7.97 -7.41 -17.31
N ALA A 48 7.81 -6.82 -16.13
CA ALA A 48 8.39 -5.54 -15.77
C ALA A 48 9.00 -5.53 -14.37
N MET A 49 10.06 -4.73 -14.20
CA MET A 49 10.69 -4.49 -12.91
C MET A 49 11.25 -3.07 -12.86
N SER A 50 11.26 -2.50 -11.66
CA SER A 50 11.81 -1.18 -11.37
C SER A 50 12.58 -1.28 -10.07
N LEU A 51 13.72 -0.59 -10.00
CA LEU A 51 14.59 -0.54 -8.84
C LEU A 51 14.88 0.92 -8.53
N LEU A 52 14.44 1.37 -7.36
CA LEU A 52 14.88 2.64 -6.77
C LEU A 52 16.05 2.34 -5.83
N CYS A 53 17.21 2.89 -6.13
CA CYS A 53 18.43 2.70 -5.34
C CYS A 53 19.07 4.07 -5.05
N GLY A 54 19.69 4.19 -3.88
CA GLY A 54 20.37 5.41 -3.46
C GLY A 54 21.36 5.15 -2.33
N VAL A 55 22.28 6.08 -2.12
CA VAL A 55 23.24 6.04 -1.02
C VAL A 55 22.74 6.97 0.08
N LEU A 56 22.66 6.46 1.30
CA LEU A 56 22.28 7.24 2.46
C LEU A 56 23.48 7.98 3.05
N PRO A 57 23.30 9.19 3.61
CA PRO A 57 24.37 9.89 4.31
C PRO A 57 24.80 9.08 5.55
N PRO A 58 26.06 9.21 6.03
CA PRO A 58 26.55 8.46 7.19
C PRO A 58 25.75 8.66 8.49
N SER A 59 25.04 9.79 8.59
CA SER A 59 24.17 10.14 9.72
C SER A 59 22.77 9.53 9.64
N ALA A 60 22.43 8.83 8.55
CA ALA A 60 21.16 8.14 8.42
C ALA A 60 21.28 6.69 8.92
N GLY A 61 20.21 6.20 9.56
CA GLY A 61 20.10 4.82 10.01
C GLY A 61 18.90 4.13 9.38
N LEU A 62 19.06 2.84 9.08
CA LEU A 62 18.00 1.94 8.65
C LEU A 62 17.77 0.87 9.71
N GLU A 63 16.50 0.65 10.09
CA GLU A 63 16.08 -0.48 10.92
C GLU A 63 15.09 -1.34 10.16
N VAL A 64 15.47 -2.58 9.85
CA VAL A 64 14.60 -3.53 9.14
C VAL A 64 13.62 -4.16 10.13
N PHE A 65 12.37 -4.34 9.72
CA PHE A 65 11.38 -5.11 10.47
C PHE A 65 10.58 -6.05 9.56
N MET A 66 10.05 -7.12 10.15
CA MET A 66 9.13 -8.04 9.50
C MET A 66 8.09 -8.53 10.50
N PHE A 67 6.83 -8.56 10.09
CA PHE A 67 5.74 -9.18 10.85
C PHE A 67 4.93 -10.08 9.94
N GLY A 68 4.38 -11.17 10.46
CA GLY A 68 3.60 -12.13 9.67
C GLY A 68 3.35 -13.43 10.43
N PRO A 69 3.14 -14.55 9.72
CA PRO A 69 2.84 -15.85 10.33
C PRO A 69 3.89 -16.31 11.35
N ASP A 70 5.16 -16.02 11.08
CA ASP A 70 6.28 -16.43 11.93
C ASP A 70 6.56 -15.46 13.08
N GLU A 71 6.11 -14.21 12.96
CA GLU A 71 6.38 -13.14 13.93
C GLU A 71 5.20 -12.17 13.99
N ALA A 72 4.32 -12.38 14.97
CA ALA A 72 3.16 -11.50 15.15
C ALA A 72 3.61 -10.07 15.53
N PRO A 73 2.94 -9.02 15.02
CA PRO A 73 3.22 -7.67 15.48
C PRO A 73 2.93 -7.55 16.98
N PRO A 74 3.81 -6.91 17.76
CA PRO A 74 3.53 -6.67 19.17
C PRO A 74 2.37 -5.68 19.32
N PRO A 75 1.72 -5.60 20.49
CA PRO A 75 0.68 -4.60 20.74
C PRO A 75 1.19 -3.19 20.44
N SER A 76 0.32 -2.30 19.95
CA SER A 76 0.70 -0.92 19.60
C SER A 76 1.30 -0.13 20.78
N SER A 77 1.00 -0.52 22.02
CA SER A 77 1.59 0.08 23.24
C SER A 77 3.03 -0.39 23.54
N SER A 78 3.55 -1.36 22.79
CA SER A 78 4.88 -1.92 23.00
C SER A 78 5.99 -0.89 22.72
N LYS A 79 7.01 -0.87 23.58
CA LYS A 79 8.22 -0.06 23.35
C LYS A 79 9.05 -0.53 22.15
N ALA A 80 8.80 -1.75 21.64
CA ALA A 80 9.49 -2.28 20.46
C ALA A 80 9.32 -1.38 19.23
N TRP A 81 8.14 -0.77 19.06
CA TRP A 81 7.87 0.17 17.97
C TRP A 81 8.77 1.40 18.00
N LYS A 82 9.09 1.92 19.18
CA LYS A 82 10.02 3.05 19.35
C LYS A 82 11.45 2.68 19.00
N ALA A 83 11.85 1.43 19.19
CA ALA A 83 13.17 0.95 18.77
C ALA A 83 13.27 0.92 17.23
N ILE A 84 12.21 0.48 16.53
CA ILE A 84 12.13 0.51 15.06
C ILE A 84 12.19 1.96 14.54
N GLY A 85 11.47 2.87 15.20
CA GLY A 85 11.49 4.31 14.89
C GLY A 85 12.70 5.09 15.41
N ARG A 86 13.65 4.42 16.10
CA ARG A 86 14.82 5.02 16.76
C ARG A 86 14.49 6.23 17.64
N GLU A 87 13.37 6.15 18.36
CA GLU A 87 12.85 7.19 19.28
C GLU A 87 12.71 8.60 18.68
N GLN A 88 12.53 8.69 17.36
CA GLN A 88 12.32 9.97 16.69
C GLN A 88 10.95 10.57 17.01
N ASP A 89 10.84 11.90 16.91
CA ASP A 89 9.58 12.60 17.14
C ASP A 89 8.53 12.29 16.06
N THR A 90 8.98 12.23 14.80
CA THR A 90 8.20 11.85 13.61
C THR A 90 8.98 10.83 12.78
N PRO A 91 8.92 9.54 13.13
CA PRO A 91 9.61 8.49 12.39
C PRO A 91 8.98 8.28 11.01
N SER A 92 9.80 7.81 10.07
CA SER A 92 9.42 7.56 8.68
C SER A 92 9.70 6.10 8.31
N TYR A 93 8.78 5.48 7.58
CA TYR A 93 8.84 4.06 7.24
C TYR A 93 8.54 3.83 5.76
N VAL A 94 9.27 2.91 5.14
CA VAL A 94 8.84 2.27 3.88
C VAL A 94 8.43 0.84 4.22
N MET A 95 7.19 0.48 3.90
CA MET A 95 6.63 -0.84 4.20
C MET A 95 5.97 -1.46 2.96
N PHE A 96 6.27 -2.72 2.70
CA PHE A 96 5.54 -3.55 1.76
C PHE A 96 4.83 -4.67 2.51
N ALA A 97 3.59 -4.97 2.12
CA ALA A 97 2.82 -6.01 2.78
C ALA A 97 2.18 -6.94 1.79
N ASP A 98 2.12 -8.22 2.12
CA ASP A 98 1.13 -9.09 1.53
C ASP A 98 -0.28 -8.68 1.96
N GLY A 99 -1.27 -8.86 1.08
CA GLY A 99 -2.66 -8.49 1.33
C GLY A 99 -3.30 -9.20 2.52
N PHE A 100 -2.76 -10.34 2.95
CA PHE A 100 -3.23 -11.09 4.12
C PHE A 100 -2.43 -10.79 5.40
N ALA A 101 -1.47 -9.86 5.35
CA ALA A 101 -0.67 -9.51 6.52
C ALA A 101 -1.51 -8.75 7.56
N PRO A 102 -1.08 -8.70 8.84
CA PRO A 102 -1.72 -7.90 9.87
C PRO A 102 -1.42 -6.40 9.71
N ILE A 103 -1.70 -5.85 8.52
CA ILE A 103 -1.33 -4.50 8.08
C ILE A 103 -1.82 -3.46 9.09
N GLN A 104 -3.08 -3.55 9.51
CA GLN A 104 -3.67 -2.59 10.45
C GLN A 104 -2.91 -2.56 11.77
N SER A 105 -2.61 -3.72 12.36
CA SER A 105 -1.86 -3.81 13.62
C SER A 105 -0.43 -3.28 13.48
N VAL A 106 0.22 -3.51 12.34
CA VAL A 106 1.55 -2.95 12.06
C VAL A 106 1.47 -1.43 11.92
N LEU A 107 0.50 -0.89 11.16
CA LEU A 107 0.32 0.55 11.00
C LEU A 107 0.04 1.25 12.33
N GLU A 108 -0.82 0.68 13.19
CA GLU A 108 -1.09 1.21 14.53
C GLU A 108 0.17 1.23 15.42
N GLY A 109 1.01 0.19 15.32
CA GLY A 109 2.29 0.14 16.01
C GLY A 109 3.30 1.16 15.48
N LEU A 110 3.39 1.31 14.16
CA LEU A 110 4.25 2.32 13.55
C LEU A 110 3.79 3.74 13.91
N ASP A 111 2.48 4.01 13.92
CA ASP A 111 1.95 5.32 14.29
C ASP A 111 2.25 5.66 15.76
N SER A 112 2.17 4.68 16.66
CA SER A 112 2.47 4.87 18.09
C SER A 112 3.97 5.05 18.41
N SER A 113 4.85 4.85 17.43
CA SER A 113 6.30 4.91 17.62
C SER A 113 6.84 6.34 17.78
N GLY A 114 6.15 7.34 17.21
CA GLY A 114 6.48 8.76 17.31
C GLY A 114 5.62 9.51 18.32
N LYS A 115 5.98 10.77 18.62
CA LYS A 115 5.13 11.65 19.46
C LYS A 115 4.04 12.36 18.66
N SER A 116 4.29 12.59 17.38
CA SER A 116 3.36 13.25 16.46
C SER A 116 2.78 12.28 15.41
N GLY A 117 2.77 10.98 15.72
CA GLY A 117 2.47 9.92 14.77
C GLY A 117 3.69 9.54 13.92
N ALA A 118 3.45 8.82 12.83
CA ALA A 118 4.48 8.41 11.89
C ALA A 118 4.10 8.64 10.43
N VAL A 119 5.11 8.77 9.57
CA VAL A 119 4.93 8.75 8.11
C VAL A 119 5.22 7.34 7.60
N VAL A 120 4.21 6.67 7.03
CA VAL A 120 4.38 5.35 6.40
C VAL A 120 4.10 5.46 4.91
N ALA A 121 5.05 5.04 4.09
CA ALA A 121 4.92 4.93 2.64
C ALA A 121 5.13 3.48 2.20
N GLY A 122 4.68 3.14 0.98
CA GLY A 122 4.95 1.84 0.38
C GLY A 122 3.74 1.29 -0.36
N GLY A 123 3.48 -0.01 -0.24
CA GLY A 123 2.44 -0.64 -1.05
C GLY A 123 2.07 -2.06 -0.61
N ILE A 124 0.91 -2.50 -1.08
CA ILE A 124 0.40 -3.85 -0.86
C ILE A 124 0.70 -4.68 -2.10
N SER A 125 1.14 -5.92 -1.89
CA SER A 125 1.48 -6.81 -2.99
C SER A 125 0.23 -7.23 -3.75
N CYS A 126 0.35 -7.31 -5.07
CA CYS A 126 -0.72 -7.78 -5.96
C CYS A 126 -0.15 -8.90 -6.84
N PRO A 127 -0.13 -10.15 -6.33
CA PRO A 127 0.33 -11.31 -7.08
C PRO A 127 -0.70 -11.83 -8.07
N THR A 128 -0.24 -12.74 -8.95
CA THR A 128 -1.16 -13.55 -9.75
C THR A 128 -1.98 -14.44 -8.82
N PHE A 129 -3.30 -14.51 -9.06
CA PHE A 129 -4.21 -15.32 -8.24
C PHE A 129 -3.80 -16.81 -8.22
N GLY A 130 -3.86 -17.44 -7.04
CA GLY A 130 -3.55 -18.87 -6.87
C GLY A 130 -2.05 -19.21 -6.82
N VAL A 131 -1.16 -18.22 -6.85
CA VAL A 131 0.28 -18.43 -6.68
C VAL A 131 0.65 -18.35 -5.19
N GLU A 132 1.32 -19.39 -4.70
CA GLU A 132 1.75 -19.53 -3.29
C GLU A 132 3.15 -18.93 -3.01
N SER A 133 3.82 -18.41 -4.03
CA SER A 133 5.15 -17.82 -3.90
C SER A 133 5.16 -16.59 -2.99
N PRO A 134 6.28 -16.32 -2.30
CA PRO A 134 6.49 -15.06 -1.59
C PRO A 134 6.16 -13.84 -2.46
N THR A 135 5.60 -12.80 -1.85
CA THR A 135 5.32 -11.53 -2.54
C THR A 135 6.04 -10.34 -1.94
N VAL A 136 6.68 -10.54 -0.80
CA VAL A 136 7.55 -9.57 -0.17
C VAL A 136 8.87 -10.23 0.21
N ALA A 137 9.95 -9.46 0.16
CA ALA A 137 11.29 -9.95 0.47
C ALA A 137 12.18 -8.87 1.09
N ILE A 138 13.14 -9.31 1.90
CA ILE A 138 14.23 -8.48 2.42
C ILE A 138 15.56 -9.14 2.08
N ASN A 139 16.50 -8.38 1.52
CA ASN A 139 17.88 -8.81 1.25
C ASN A 139 17.97 -10.15 0.52
N GLY A 140 17.06 -10.39 -0.43
CA GLY A 140 17.01 -11.62 -1.23
C GLY A 140 16.29 -12.80 -0.59
N LYS A 141 15.79 -12.67 0.64
CA LYS A 141 14.97 -13.69 1.31
C LYS A 141 13.49 -13.38 1.14
N GLY A 142 12.75 -14.29 0.51
CA GLY A 142 11.29 -14.24 0.46
C GLY A 142 10.66 -14.53 1.81
N TYR A 143 9.53 -13.87 2.11
CA TYR A 143 8.73 -14.15 3.30
C TYR A 143 7.37 -14.75 2.91
N PRO A 144 6.79 -15.60 3.78
CA PRO A 144 5.53 -16.28 3.48
C PRO A 144 4.39 -15.31 3.21
N ARG A 145 3.33 -15.81 2.56
CA ARG A 145 2.05 -15.10 2.42
C ARG A 145 1.57 -14.66 3.81
N GLY A 146 1.00 -13.46 3.91
CA GLY A 146 0.65 -12.82 5.17
C GLY A 146 1.78 -12.07 5.87
N SER A 147 2.95 -11.91 5.25
CA SER A 147 4.03 -11.08 5.81
C SER A 147 3.98 -9.62 5.36
N ALA A 148 4.34 -8.72 6.28
CA ALA A 148 4.68 -7.33 6.04
C ALA A 148 6.16 -7.12 6.38
N VAL A 149 6.87 -6.43 5.50
CA VAL A 149 8.30 -6.10 5.62
C VAL A 149 8.48 -4.61 5.49
N GLY A 150 9.47 -4.04 6.17
CA GLY A 150 9.77 -2.63 5.98
C GLY A 150 11.08 -2.20 6.58
N VAL A 151 11.36 -0.90 6.42
CA VAL A 151 12.48 -0.21 7.03
C VAL A 151 12.01 1.05 7.72
N GLY A 152 12.46 1.25 8.96
CA GLY A 152 12.46 2.53 9.65
C GLY A 152 13.66 3.36 9.21
N LEU A 153 13.42 4.61 8.85
CA LEU A 153 14.42 5.60 8.50
C LEU A 153 14.69 6.47 9.71
N SER A 154 15.96 6.80 9.95
CA SER A 154 16.35 7.64 11.08
C SER A 154 17.51 8.57 10.77
N GLY A 155 17.70 9.57 11.63
CA GLY A 155 18.82 10.51 11.56
C GLY A 155 18.53 11.67 10.63
N SER A 156 19.38 11.89 9.63
CA SER A 156 19.26 13.04 8.71
C SER A 156 18.39 12.76 7.48
N VAL A 157 17.56 11.72 7.51
CA VAL A 157 16.67 11.31 6.40
C VAL A 157 15.28 11.04 6.96
N GLY A 158 14.25 11.51 6.24
CA GLY A 158 12.84 11.24 6.50
C GLY A 158 12.07 11.14 5.19
N LEU A 159 10.78 10.84 5.27
CA LEU A 159 9.88 10.76 4.11
C LEU A 159 8.88 11.89 4.12
N GLN A 160 8.61 12.39 2.92
CA GLN A 160 7.40 13.14 2.63
C GLN A 160 6.63 12.35 1.59
N VAL A 161 5.36 12.07 1.86
CA VAL A 161 4.49 11.34 0.94
C VAL A 161 3.61 12.34 0.20
N VAL A 162 3.55 12.18 -1.12
CA VAL A 162 2.61 12.88 -1.99
C VAL A 162 1.80 11.83 -2.70
N THR A 163 0.48 12.04 -2.79
CA THR A 163 -0.40 11.16 -3.54
C THR A 163 -0.76 11.81 -4.88
N ALA A 164 -0.70 11.02 -5.94
CA ALA A 164 -1.32 11.37 -7.22
C ALA A 164 -2.61 10.53 -7.31
N GLN A 165 -3.76 11.15 -7.09
CA GLN A 165 -5.05 10.47 -7.25
C GLN A 165 -5.41 10.50 -8.73
N GLY A 166 -5.30 9.34 -9.39
CA GLY A 166 -5.72 9.15 -10.79
C GLY A 166 -7.21 8.86 -10.95
N CYS A 167 -7.93 8.63 -9.85
CA CYS A 167 -9.35 8.33 -9.90
C CYS A 167 -10.17 9.59 -10.16
N ARG A 168 -10.98 9.57 -11.22
CA ARG A 168 -12.00 10.57 -11.48
C ARG A 168 -13.35 10.04 -10.98
N PRO A 169 -14.06 10.78 -10.10
CA PRO A 169 -15.41 10.36 -9.69
C PRO A 169 -16.34 10.35 -10.90
N VAL A 170 -17.16 9.30 -11.00
CA VAL A 170 -18.19 9.12 -12.03
C VAL A 170 -19.53 8.85 -11.33
N GLY A 171 -20.61 9.45 -11.84
CA GLY A 171 -21.95 9.32 -11.25
C GLY A 171 -22.13 10.08 -9.92
N PRO A 172 -23.30 9.92 -9.27
CA PRO A 172 -23.66 10.60 -8.04
C PRO A 172 -22.99 9.98 -6.80
N LEU A 173 -22.95 10.75 -5.71
CA LEU A 173 -22.58 10.24 -4.39
C LEU A 173 -23.77 9.54 -3.74
N PHE A 174 -23.51 8.40 -3.09
CA PHE A 174 -24.50 7.64 -2.34
C PHE A 174 -24.14 7.63 -0.85
N GLY A 175 -25.14 7.86 0.00
CA GLY A 175 -25.00 7.70 1.44
C GLY A 175 -25.01 6.23 1.84
N VAL A 176 -24.04 5.83 2.66
CA VAL A 176 -24.05 4.52 3.32
C VAL A 176 -25.15 4.51 4.38
N THR A 177 -26.14 3.64 4.23
CA THR A 177 -27.27 3.49 5.17
C THR A 177 -27.11 2.28 6.09
N GLU A 178 -26.40 1.24 5.66
CA GLU A 178 -26.08 0.07 6.48
C GLU A 178 -24.70 -0.50 6.11
N ALA A 179 -23.94 -0.93 7.13
CA ALA A 179 -22.64 -1.56 6.98
C ALA A 179 -22.34 -2.51 8.14
N ASN A 180 -21.61 -3.58 7.84
CA ASN A 180 -21.13 -4.56 8.80
C ASN A 180 -19.60 -4.66 8.74
N GLY A 181 -18.93 -4.03 9.70
CA GLY A 181 -17.46 -3.92 9.69
C GLY A 181 -16.98 -3.12 8.46
N SER A 182 -16.18 -3.75 7.60
CA SER A 182 -15.68 -3.17 6.35
C SER A 182 -16.59 -3.43 5.14
N MET A 183 -17.72 -4.11 5.33
CA MET A 183 -18.67 -4.44 4.27
C MET A 183 -19.81 -3.42 4.24
N VAL A 184 -19.95 -2.70 3.13
CA VAL A 184 -21.10 -1.83 2.88
C VAL A 184 -22.26 -2.69 2.37
N GLU A 185 -23.35 -2.73 3.12
CA GLU A 185 -24.51 -3.57 2.80
C GLU A 185 -25.59 -2.77 2.06
N GLU A 186 -25.80 -1.51 2.46
CA GLU A 186 -26.79 -0.64 1.84
C GLU A 186 -26.25 0.76 1.49
N LEU A 187 -26.74 1.24 0.34
CA LEU A 187 -26.56 2.59 -0.18
C LEU A 187 -27.95 3.18 -0.46
N GLU A 188 -28.26 4.33 0.11
CA GLU A 188 -29.57 4.99 -0.04
C GLU A 188 -30.78 4.10 0.32
N ASN A 189 -30.67 3.28 1.37
CA ASN A 189 -31.67 2.31 1.83
C ASN A 189 -32.00 1.23 0.78
N LYS A 190 -31.03 0.92 -0.08
CA LYS A 190 -31.10 -0.17 -1.05
C LYS A 190 -29.86 -1.04 -0.94
N PRO A 191 -29.93 -2.33 -1.31
CA PRO A 191 -28.77 -3.19 -1.37
C PRO A 191 -27.65 -2.55 -2.22
N ALA A 192 -26.43 -2.48 -1.70
CA ALA A 192 -25.32 -1.81 -2.38
C ALA A 192 -25.06 -2.38 -3.79
N MET A 193 -25.24 -3.69 -3.97
CA MET A 193 -25.11 -4.36 -5.27
C MET A 193 -26.18 -3.93 -6.30
N GLU A 194 -27.39 -3.56 -5.87
CA GLU A 194 -28.42 -3.02 -6.77
C GLU A 194 -27.96 -1.67 -7.31
N ILE A 195 -27.54 -0.76 -6.43
CA ILE A 195 -27.03 0.57 -6.80
C ILE A 195 -25.83 0.45 -7.75
N LEU A 196 -24.85 -0.41 -7.43
CA LEU A 196 -23.68 -0.62 -8.29
C LEU A 196 -24.07 -1.14 -9.68
N SER A 197 -25.03 -2.07 -9.75
CA SER A 197 -25.52 -2.60 -11.04
C SER A 197 -26.14 -1.48 -11.89
N THR A 198 -26.99 -0.64 -11.29
CA THR A 198 -27.61 0.50 -11.98
C THR A 198 -26.57 1.52 -12.49
N ILE A 199 -25.46 1.73 -11.76
CA ILE A 199 -24.35 2.58 -12.23
C ILE A 199 -23.65 1.96 -13.43
N VAL A 200 -23.33 0.67 -13.39
CA VAL A 200 -22.66 -0.05 -14.48
C VAL A 200 -23.54 -0.13 -15.72
N GLU A 201 -24.85 -0.26 -15.56
CA GLU A 201 -25.84 -0.18 -16.65
C GLU A 201 -25.95 1.23 -17.26
N GLY A 202 -25.35 2.23 -16.60
CA GLY A 202 -25.12 3.55 -17.17
C GLY A 202 -26.25 4.56 -16.94
N ASP A 203 -27.18 4.29 -16.01
CA ASP A 203 -28.33 5.17 -15.70
C ASP A 203 -27.91 6.50 -15.03
N TYR A 204 -26.62 6.67 -14.73
CA TYR A 204 -26.05 7.85 -14.09
C TYR A 204 -24.78 8.38 -14.77
N LEU A 205 -24.40 7.79 -15.91
CA LEU A 205 -23.11 8.01 -16.54
C LEU A 205 -23.27 8.65 -17.92
N THR A 206 -22.37 9.58 -18.25
CA THR A 206 -22.22 10.05 -19.63
C THR A 206 -21.67 8.93 -20.52
N ASP A 207 -21.82 9.02 -21.84
CA ASP A 207 -21.27 8.00 -22.75
C ASP A 207 -19.74 7.84 -22.59
N GLU A 208 -19.04 8.94 -22.28
CA GLU A 208 -17.61 8.92 -21.95
C GLU A 208 -17.32 8.17 -20.65
N ASP A 209 -18.11 8.41 -19.60
CA ASP A 209 -17.97 7.70 -18.32
C ASP A 209 -18.26 6.20 -18.46
N LYS A 210 -19.28 5.84 -19.27
CA LYS A 210 -19.61 4.43 -19.55
C LYS A 210 -18.42 3.71 -20.17
N ALA A 211 -17.80 4.30 -21.19
CA ALA A 211 -16.62 3.72 -21.83
C ALA A 211 -15.46 3.51 -20.84
N LEU A 212 -15.27 4.41 -19.88
CA LEU A 212 -14.23 4.27 -18.85
C LEU A 212 -14.54 3.14 -17.87
N VAL A 213 -15.80 3.02 -17.42
CA VAL A 213 -16.24 1.95 -16.52
C VAL A 213 -16.19 0.59 -17.21
N GLU A 214 -16.57 0.49 -18.48
CA GLU A 214 -16.47 -0.75 -19.26
C GLU A 214 -15.01 -1.18 -19.47
N ALA A 215 -14.10 -0.24 -19.70
CA ALA A 215 -12.70 -0.54 -19.97
C ALA A 215 -11.88 -0.85 -18.70
N ASN A 216 -12.17 -0.18 -17.58
CA ASN A 216 -11.31 -0.22 -16.38
C ASN A 216 -12.00 -0.77 -15.13
N GLY A 217 -13.30 -1.03 -15.19
CA GLY A 217 -14.13 -1.34 -14.03
C GLY A 217 -14.48 -0.11 -13.20
N LEU A 218 -15.28 -0.35 -12.15
CA LEU A 218 -15.71 0.68 -11.21
C LEU A 218 -14.92 0.56 -9.91
N LEU A 219 -14.32 1.67 -9.47
CA LEU A 219 -13.71 1.80 -8.15
C LEU A 219 -14.62 2.62 -7.24
N CYS A 220 -14.89 2.10 -6.03
CA CYS A 220 -15.66 2.80 -5.02
C CYS A 220 -14.73 3.42 -3.99
N GLY A 221 -14.85 4.74 -3.79
CA GLY A 221 -14.11 5.49 -2.79
C GLY A 221 -15.05 6.26 -1.86
N PHE A 222 -14.56 6.61 -0.67
CA PHE A 222 -15.29 7.47 0.24
C PHE A 222 -15.02 8.94 -0.10
N ALA A 223 -16.09 9.72 -0.28
CA ALA A 223 -15.99 11.17 -0.29
C ALA A 223 -16.05 11.69 1.16
N ALA A 224 -14.92 12.16 1.68
CA ALA A 224 -14.94 12.90 2.94
C ALA A 224 -15.68 14.23 2.74
N ARG A 225 -16.64 14.54 3.61
CA ARG A 225 -17.17 15.91 3.70
C ARG A 225 -16.02 16.81 4.15
N GLY A 226 -15.50 17.64 3.24
CA GLY A 226 -14.66 18.75 3.67
C GLY A 226 -15.43 19.58 4.69
N GLU A 227 -14.78 19.93 5.81
CA GLU A 227 -15.34 20.91 6.73
C GLU A 227 -15.61 22.19 5.91
N SER A 228 -16.89 22.46 5.64
CA SER A 228 -17.30 23.79 5.27
C SER A 228 -16.96 24.66 6.47
N ALA A 229 -15.92 25.50 6.34
CA ALA A 229 -15.69 26.57 7.28
C ALA A 229 -17.01 27.35 7.42
N SER A 230 -17.68 27.18 8.56
CA SER A 230 -18.87 27.95 8.89
C SER A 230 -18.41 29.36 9.22
N SER A 231 -18.27 30.18 8.19
CA SER A 231 -18.26 31.62 8.32
C SER A 231 -19.68 32.09 8.69
N SER A 232 -19.90 32.32 9.96
CA SER A 232 -20.89 33.26 10.51
C SER A 232 -20.42 33.56 11.95
N VAL A 233 -19.80 34.70 12.28
CA VAL A 233 -20.44 36.03 12.44
C VAL A 233 -21.85 35.82 13.00
N THR A 234 -22.07 35.83 14.32
CA THR A 234 -21.82 36.92 15.27
C THR A 234 -21.61 36.36 16.67
#